data_AF-A0A5E7UJD9-F1
#
_entry.id   AF-A0A5E7UJD9-F1
#
_cell.length_a   1.000
_cell.length_b   1.000
_cell.length_c   1.000
_cell.angle_alpha   90.00
_cell.angle_beta   90.00
_cell.angle_gamma   90.00
#
_symmetry.space_group_name_H-M   'P 1'
#
loop_
_entity.id
_entity.type
_entity.pdbx_description
1 polymer ?
#
loop_
_entity_poly.entity_id
_entity_poly.type
_entity_poly.pdbx_seq_one_letter_code
_entity_poly.pdbx_strand_id
1 'polypeptide(L)' 'MRLFERITFTVRVRTVTDALVRIEAELAKPEVGGVLMGCWASEIGQLNQIAVLRGYADEHLRHAERERYLPATFSPLQ' A
#
# COMPACT_ATOMS: atom_id res chain seq x y z
N MET A 1 13.32 11.98 2.12
CA MET A 1 12.82 10.73 2.77
C MET A 1 13.98 9.88 3.22
N ARG A 2 13.84 9.20 4.35
CA ARG A 2 14.84 8.22 4.84
C ARG A 2 14.33 6.79 4.84
N LEU A 3 13.01 6.60 4.79
CA LEU A 3 12.37 5.30 4.85
C LEU A 3 11.55 5.03 3.60
N PHE A 4 11.58 3.77 3.17
CA PHE A 4 10.88 3.27 2.00
C PHE A 4 10.16 1.98 2.37
N GLU A 5 8.93 1.82 1.88
CA GLU A 5 8.13 0.62 2.06
C GLU A 5 7.71 0.07 0.70
N ARG A 6 7.96 -1.22 0.48
CA ARG A 6 7.48 -1.95 -0.69
C ARG A 6 6.36 -2.89 -0.28
N ILE A 7 5.19 -2.74 -0.89
CA ILE A 7 4.05 -3.63 -0.73
C ILE A 7 3.86 -4.38 -2.05
N THR A 8 3.75 -5.71 -1.97
CA THR A 8 3.47 -6.56 -3.14
C THR A 8 2.09 -7.17 -2.97
N PHE A 9 1.17 -6.84 -3.88
CA PHE A 9 -0.13 -7.47 -3.97
C PHE A 9 -0.07 -8.59 -5.00
N THR A 10 -0.54 -9.77 -4.65
CA THR A 10 -0.95 -10.77 -5.64
C THR A 10 -2.45 -10.65 -5.80
N VAL A 11 -2.91 -10.32 -7.01
CA VAL A 11 -4.32 -10.07 -7.30
C VAL A 11 -4.92 -11.18 -8.14
N ARG A 12 -6.25 -11.19 -8.24
CA ARG A 12 -6.95 -12.16 -9.07
C ARG A 12 -6.60 -11.93 -10.54
N VAL A 13 -6.56 -13.04 -11.29
CA VAL A 13 -6.38 -13.00 -12.75
C VAL A 13 -7.40 -12.06 -13.39
N ARG A 14 -6.93 -11.24 -14.35
CA ARG A 14 -7.72 -10.22 -15.07
C ARG A 14 -8.25 -9.07 -14.22
N THR A 15 -7.77 -8.88 -12.99
CA THR A 15 -8.17 -7.72 -12.14
C THR A 15 -7.02 -6.74 -11.86
N VAL A 16 -5.89 -6.85 -12.57
CA VAL A 16 -4.72 -5.98 -12.36
C VAL A 16 -5.07 -4.52 -12.64
N THR A 17 -5.71 -4.23 -13.78
CA THR A 17 -6.12 -2.87 -14.16
C THR A 17 -7.08 -2.26 -13.13
N ASP A 18 -8.10 -3.00 -12.72
CA ASP A 18 -9.05 -2.54 -11.70
C ASP A 18 -8.37 -2.29 -10.35
N ALA A 19 -7.41 -3.14 -9.98
CA ALA A 19 -6.63 -2.97 -8.75
C ALA A 19 -5.74 -1.73 -8.82
N LEU A 20 -5.09 -1.44 -9.95
CA LEU A 20 -4.28 -0.23 -10.13
C LEU A 20 -5.12 1.04 -9.96
N VAL A 21 -6.30 1.11 -10.58
CA VAL A 21 -7.22 2.26 -10.43
C VAL A 21 -7.63 2.45 -8.97
N ARG A 22 -7.93 1.36 -8.26
CA ARG A 22 -8.27 1.42 -6.83
C ARG A 22 -7.10 1.84 -5.97
N ILE A 23 -5.89 1.34 -6.24
CA ILE A 23 -4.67 1.71 -5.51
C ILE A 23 -4.41 3.21 -5.71
N GLU A 24 -4.48 3.71 -6.94
CA GLU A 24 -4.30 5.14 -7.23
C GLU A 24 -5.33 6.00 -6.48
N ALA A 25 -6.62 5.64 -6.58
CA ALA A 25 -7.70 6.37 -5.92
C ALA A 25 -7.56 6.36 -4.38
N GLU A 26 -7.19 5.22 -3.80
CA GLU A 26 -6.97 5.12 -2.35
C GLU A 26 -5.75 5.91 -1.90
N LEU A 27 -4.63 5.85 -2.62
CA LEU A 27 -3.41 6.57 -2.26
C LEU A 27 -3.51 8.09 -2.47
N ALA A 28 -4.47 8.56 -3.27
CA ALA A 28 -4.74 9.97 -3.47
C ALA A 28 -5.58 10.61 -2.34
N LYS A 29 -6.12 9.81 -1.41
CA LYS A 29 -6.94 10.33 -0.31
C LYS A 29 -6.10 11.14 0.68
N PRO A 30 -6.59 12.29 1.19
CA PRO A 30 -5.82 13.20 2.03
C PRO A 30 -5.41 12.60 3.39
N GLU A 31 -6.16 11.63 3.90
CA GLU A 31 -5.85 10.92 5.14
C GLU A 31 -4.72 9.88 5.01
N VAL A 32 -4.25 9.63 3.79
CA VAL A 32 -3.24 8.61 3.49
C VAL A 32 -1.84 9.21 3.56
N GLY A 33 -1.03 8.71 4.49
CA GLY A 33 0.31 9.24 4.72
C GLY A 33 1.35 8.82 3.68
N GLY A 34 2.54 9.42 3.71
CA GLY A 34 3.65 9.05 2.83
C GLY A 34 3.49 9.51 1.38
N VAL A 35 4.50 9.22 0.56
CA VAL A 35 4.59 9.67 -0.84
C VAL A 35 4.66 8.45 -1.76
N LEU A 36 3.76 8.37 -2.74
CA LEU A 36 3.83 7.36 -3.79
C LEU A 36 5.07 7.64 -4.66
N MET A 37 5.99 6.68 -4.70
CA MET A 37 7.22 6.78 -5.49
C MET A 37 7.17 5.93 -6.74
N GLY A 38 6.31 4.91 -6.75
CA GLY A 38 5.95 4.17 -7.96
C GLY A 38 5.00 3.01 -7.69
N CYS A 39 4.31 2.61 -8.75
CA CYS A 39 3.36 1.50 -8.77
C CYS A 39 3.54 0.76 -10.10
N TRP A 40 3.81 -0.54 -10.06
CA TRP A 40 4.12 -1.34 -11.24
C TRP A 40 3.34 -2.65 -11.22
N ALA A 41 2.75 -3.01 -12.36
CA ALA A 41 2.25 -4.35 -12.61
C ALA A 41 3.37 -5.23 -13.19
N SER A 42 3.38 -6.50 -12.81
CA SER A 42 4.34 -7.49 -13.29
C SER A 42 3.98 -8.00 -14.69
N GLU A 43 4.86 -7.78 -15.64
CA GLU A 43 4.77 -8.29 -17.03
C GLU A 43 5.70 -9.50 -17.27
N ILE A 44 6.76 -9.65 -16.46
CA ILE A 44 7.75 -10.73 -16.59
C ILE A 44 7.97 -11.38 -15.22
N GLY A 45 7.95 -12.70 -15.17
CA GLY A 45 8.07 -13.48 -13.93
C GLY A 45 6.70 -13.82 -13.34
N GLN A 46 6.50 -13.56 -12.05
CA GLN A 46 5.23 -13.86 -11.39
C GLN A 46 4.16 -12.86 -11.82
N LEU A 47 3.22 -13.32 -12.65
CA LEU A 47 2.12 -12.51 -13.18
C LEU A 47 1.06 -12.23 -12.11
N ASN A 48 0.18 -11.27 -12.40
CA ASN A 48 -0.87 -10.78 -11.50
C ASN A 48 -0.32 -10.24 -10.17
N GLN A 49 0.86 -9.63 -10.22
CA GLN A 49 1.45 -8.93 -9.10
C GLN A 49 1.52 -7.43 -9.35
N ILE A 50 1.28 -6.66 -8.30
CA ILE A 50 1.45 -5.22 -8.27
C ILE A 50 2.43 -4.88 -7.15
N ALA A 51 3.50 -4.16 -7.49
CA ALA A 51 4.44 -3.62 -6.52
C ALA A 51 4.15 -2.13 -6.32
N VAL A 52 3.99 -1.70 -5.06
CA VAL A 52 3.82 -0.31 -4.68
C VAL A 52 5.00 0.10 -3.80
N LEU A 53 5.67 1.20 -4.16
CA LEU A 53 6.75 1.80 -3.37
C LEU A 53 6.29 3.12 -2.79
N ARG A 54 6.37 3.24 -1.47
CA ARG A 54 6.02 4.45 -0.71
C ARG A 54 7.22 4.94 0.07
N GLY A 55 7.39 6.25 0.15
CA GLY A 55 8.42 6.87 0.97
C GLY A 55 7.84 7.65 2.14
N TYR A 56 8.55 7.62 3.27
CA TYR A 56 8.18 8.31 4.51
C TYR A 56 9.34 9.17 5.02
N ALA A 57 9.01 10.28 5.69
CA ALA A 57 10.02 11.18 6.25
C ALA A 57 10.70 10.56 7.48
N ASP A 58 9.93 9.88 8.32
CA ASP A 58 10.35 9.24 9.56
C ASP A 58 9.52 7.99 9.89
N GLU A 59 9.94 7.28 10.93
CA GLU A 59 9.36 6.02 11.36
C GLU A 59 7.97 6.19 11.98
N HIS A 60 7.70 7.32 12.64
CA HIS A 60 6.41 7.59 13.28
C HIS A 60 5.30 7.71 12.23
N LEU A 61 5.56 8.45 11.14
CA LEU A 61 4.62 8.56 10.03
C LEU A 61 4.36 7.22 9.34
N ARG A 62 5.41 6.41 9.15
CA ARG A 62 5.30 5.07 8.56
C ARG A 62 4.49 4.13 9.45
N HIS A 63 4.71 4.20 10.76
CA HIS A 63 3.98 3.40 11.74
C HIS A 63 2.51 3.80 11.82
N ALA A 64 2.20 5.11 11.89
CA ALA A 64 0.83 5.61 11.91
C ALA A 64 0.02 5.14 10.70
N GLU A 65 0.63 5.16 9.51
CA GLU A 65 -0.01 4.67 8.28
C GLU A 65 -0.28 3.16 8.31
N ARG A 66 0.59 2.37 8.94
CA ARG A 66 0.37 0.92 9.13
C ARG A 66 -0.78 0.64 10.09
N GLU A 67 -0.83 1.34 11.22
CA GLU A 67 -1.88 1.20 12.22
C GLU A 67 -3.25 1.54 11.63
N ARG A 68 -3.33 2.49 10.68
CA ARG A 68 -4.57 2.83 9.99
C ARG A 68 -5.21 1.64 9.26
N TYR A 69 -4.41 0.67 8.81
CA TYR A 69 -4.89 -0.54 8.15
C TYR A 69 -5.24 -1.69 9.11
N LEU A 70 -4.80 -1.61 10.37
CA LEU A 70 -5.16 -2.60 11.37
C LEU A 70 -6.58 -2.26 11.86
N PRO A 71 -7.55 -3.18 11.73
CA PRO A 71 -8.85 -2.95 12.34
C PRO A 71 -8.68 -2.76 13.85
N ALA A 72 -9.37 -1.78 14.43
CA ALA A 72 -9.44 -1.58 15.87
C ALA A 72 -10.19 -2.75 16.52
N THR A 73 -9.61 -3.93 16.57
CA THR A 73 -10.17 -5.10 17.23
C THR A 73 -9.05 -6.00 17.71
N PHE A 74 -8.48 -5.61 18.85
CA PHE A 74 -8.32 -6.51 19.98
C PHE A 74 -8.37 -5.64 21.25
N SER A 75 -9.57 -5.49 21.84
CA SER A 75 -9.68 -5.18 23.26
C SER A 75 -9.85 -6.52 23.99
N PRO A 76 -8.82 -7.05 24.67
CA PRO A 76 -8.94 -8.30 25.42
C PRO A 76 -9.69 -8.16 26.76
N LEU A 77 -10.39 -7.04 27.00
CA LEU A 77 -11.13 -6.80 28.25
C LEU A 77 -12.47 -6.09 27.98
N GLN A 78 -13.45 -6.83 27.47
CA GLN A 78 -14.88 -6.66 27.76
C GLN A 78 -15.55 -8.03 27.85
#